data_AF-A0A3A9JWQ2-F1
#
_entry.id   AF-A0A3A9JWQ2-F1
#
_cell.length_a   1.000
_cell.length_b   1.000
_cell.length_c   1.000
_cell.angle_alpha   90.00
_cell.angle_beta   90.00
_cell.angle_gamma   90.00
#
_symmetry.space_group_name_H-M   'P 1'
#
loop_
_entity.id
_entity.type
_entity.pdbx_description
1 polymer ?
#
loop_
_entity_poly.entity_id
_entity_poly.type
_entity_poly.pdbx_seq_one_letter_code
_entity_poly.pdbx_strand_id
1 'polypeptide(L)'
;MYAGTRLRALLDQVDILVLPGVQDALSARPAQAHGFTAPAAGGNSATGTLLGAADLGQLGLRDFVDHYARIAAATDLPVLVDADTGFGGPHNVARMVRSFEQGGVAGFFMEDQVTPKRCGYLSGKAVVPVREQLGKLAAALDARRTRHW
;
A
#
# COMPACT_ATOMS: atom_id res chain seq x y z
N MET A 1 -20.30 -2.22 -2.01
CA MET A 1 -19.44 -1.15 -2.54
C MET A 1 -17.99 -1.60 -2.38
N TYR A 2 -17.15 -1.51 -3.42
CA TYR A 2 -15.74 -1.93 -3.33
C TYR A 2 -14.95 -1.04 -2.36
N ALA A 3 -13.89 -1.57 -1.75
CA ALA A 3 -13.09 -0.85 -0.76
C ALA A 3 -12.51 0.46 -1.33
N GLY A 4 -12.00 0.46 -2.56
CA GLY A 4 -11.48 1.66 -3.22
C GLY A 4 -12.54 2.74 -3.47
N THR A 5 -13.77 2.35 -3.83
CA THR A 5 -14.89 3.30 -3.95
C THR A 5 -15.18 4.01 -2.62
N ARG A 6 -15.10 3.28 -1.50
CA ARG A 6 -15.31 3.85 -0.16
C ARG A 6 -14.18 4.79 0.23
N LEU A 7 -12.92 4.43 -0.04
CA LEU A 7 -11.78 5.32 0.21
C LEU A 7 -11.89 6.61 -0.59
N ARG A 8 -12.25 6.53 -1.88
CA ARG A 8 -12.48 7.70 -2.73
C ARG A 8 -13.58 8.60 -2.18
N ALA A 9 -14.71 8.02 -1.78
CA ALA A 9 -15.79 8.79 -1.17
C ALA A 9 -15.37 9.52 0.12
N LEU A 10 -14.49 8.92 0.93
CA LEU A 10 -13.95 9.58 2.12
C LEU A 10 -13.01 10.74 1.75
N LEU A 11 -12.14 10.56 0.75
CA LEU A 11 -11.23 11.60 0.26
C LEU A 11 -11.99 12.80 -0.32
N ASP A 12 -13.12 12.58 -0.98
CA ASP A 12 -13.92 13.64 -1.59
C ASP A 12 -14.74 14.46 -0.56
N GLN A 13 -14.84 14.00 0.69
CA GLN A 13 -15.68 14.61 1.73
C GLN A 13 -14.94 15.58 2.65
N VAL A 14 -13.61 15.52 2.70
CA VAL A 14 -12.78 16.28 3.64
C VAL A 14 -11.54 16.82 2.96
N ASP A 15 -11.05 17.97 3.43
CA ASP A 15 -9.78 18.53 2.94
C ASP A 15 -8.58 17.67 3.35
N ILE A 16 -8.64 17.08 4.55
CA ILE A 16 -7.60 16.24 5.12
C ILE A 16 -8.23 14.99 5.74
N LEU A 17 -7.96 13.83 5.15
CA LEU A 17 -8.34 12.55 5.70
C LEU A 17 -7.24 12.01 6.61
N VAL A 18 -7.54 11.81 7.90
CA VAL A 18 -6.60 11.24 8.87
C VAL A 18 -6.59 9.72 8.74
N LEU A 19 -5.42 9.15 8.43
CA LEU A 19 -5.21 7.71 8.31
C LEU A 19 -4.25 7.22 9.41
N PRO A 20 -4.74 6.64 10.52
CA PRO A 20 -3.86 6.06 11.53
C PRO A 20 -3.04 4.91 10.93
N GLY A 21 -1.76 4.88 11.26
CA GLY A 21 -0.86 3.79 10.89
C GLY A 21 -1.20 2.51 11.65
N VAL A 22 -1.42 1.41 10.93
CA VAL A 22 -1.62 0.07 11.49
C VAL A 22 -0.52 -0.86 11.00
N GLN A 23 -0.06 -1.74 11.88
CA GLN A 23 1.13 -2.58 11.65
C GLN A 23 0.78 -4.04 11.36
N ASP A 24 -0.44 -4.47 11.70
CA ASP A 24 -0.94 -5.84 11.58
C ASP A 24 -2.48 -5.89 11.72
N ALA A 25 -3.04 -7.10 11.63
CA ALA A 25 -4.48 -7.33 11.76
C ALA A 25 -5.03 -6.93 13.15
N LEU A 26 -4.23 -7.06 14.21
CA LEU A 26 -4.66 -6.71 15.56
C LEU A 26 -4.82 -5.20 15.69
N SER A 27 -3.82 -4.43 15.27
CA SER A 27 -3.79 -2.96 15.32
C SER A 27 -4.83 -2.28 14.41
N ALA A 28 -5.33 -2.98 13.39
CA ALA A 28 -6.46 -2.51 12.59
C ALA A 28 -7.77 -2.40 13.38
N ARG A 29 -8.01 -3.27 14.37
CA ARG A 29 -9.27 -3.31 15.12
C ARG A 29 -9.46 -2.08 16.04
N PRO A 30 -8.47 -1.66 16.84
CA PRO A 30 -8.57 -0.42 17.61
C PRO A 30 -8.83 0.81 16.74
N ALA A 31 -8.22 0.91 15.54
CA ALA A 31 -8.48 2.03 14.65
C ALA A 31 -9.98 2.17 14.32
N GLN A 32 -10.64 1.05 13.99
CA GLN A 32 -12.10 1.03 13.80
C GLN A 32 -12.86 1.33 15.10
N ALA A 33 -12.47 0.72 16.22
CA ALA A 33 -13.16 0.92 17.50
C ALA A 33 -13.09 2.38 18.01
N HIS A 34 -12.06 3.12 17.63
CA HIS A 34 -11.88 4.53 17.97
C HIS A 34 -12.48 5.51 16.94
N GLY A 35 -13.26 5.00 15.97
CA GLY A 35 -14.05 5.83 15.07
C GLY A 35 -13.28 6.43 13.88
N PHE A 36 -12.07 5.95 13.60
CA PHE A 36 -11.40 6.29 12.35
C PHE A 36 -12.15 5.69 11.16
N THR A 37 -12.08 6.35 10.01
CA THR A 37 -12.84 5.97 8.81
C THR A 37 -12.00 5.17 7.80
N ALA A 38 -10.68 5.22 7.90
CA ALA A 38 -9.73 4.47 7.07
C ALA A 38 -8.37 4.43 7.76
N PRO A 39 -7.70 3.26 7.89
CA PRO A 39 -6.30 3.19 8.32
C PRO A 39 -5.32 3.12 7.14
N ALA A 40 -4.04 3.32 7.42
CA ALA A 40 -2.95 3.08 6.47
C ALA A 40 -1.95 2.05 7.00
N ALA A 41 -1.42 1.18 6.14
CA ALA A 41 -0.39 0.19 6.51
C ALA A 41 0.91 0.43 5.72
N GLY A 42 2.02 0.60 6.44
CA GLY A 42 3.32 0.95 5.85
C GLY A 42 4.25 -0.24 5.61
N GLY A 43 5.19 -0.11 4.67
CA GLY A 43 6.19 -1.14 4.38
C GLY A 43 7.26 -1.27 5.47
N ASN A 44 7.62 -0.18 6.12
CA ASN A 44 8.53 -0.20 7.27
C ASN A 44 7.93 -0.97 8.46
N SER A 45 6.64 -0.75 8.76
CA SER A 45 5.93 -1.54 9.77
C SER A 45 5.79 -2.99 9.36
N ALA A 46 5.49 -3.30 8.08
CA ALA A 46 5.42 -4.68 7.60
C ALA A 46 6.77 -5.41 7.77
N THR A 47 7.89 -4.76 7.42
CA THR A 47 9.24 -5.31 7.60
C THR A 47 9.57 -5.52 9.07
N GLY A 48 9.26 -4.54 9.92
CA GLY A 48 9.44 -4.66 11.37
C GLY A 48 8.62 -5.80 11.97
N THR A 49 7.34 -5.91 11.62
CA THR A 49 6.43 -6.94 12.12
C THR A 49 6.81 -8.34 11.65
N LEU A 50 7.18 -8.51 10.37
CA LEU A 50 7.41 -9.83 9.78
C LEU A 50 8.84 -10.34 9.99
N LEU A 51 9.83 -9.45 10.03
CA LEU A 51 11.25 -9.82 10.07
C LEU A 51 11.99 -9.32 11.32
N GLY A 52 11.42 -8.40 12.10
CA GLY A 52 12.15 -7.74 13.19
C GLY A 52 13.37 -6.95 12.71
N ALA A 53 13.34 -6.47 11.47
CA ALA A 53 14.49 -5.88 10.79
C ALA A 53 14.19 -4.47 10.23
N ALA A 54 15.25 -3.74 9.88
CA ALA A 54 15.14 -2.47 9.19
C ALA A 54 14.62 -2.66 7.75
N ASP A 55 13.86 -1.69 7.27
CA ASP A 55 13.27 -1.70 5.93
C ASP A 55 14.26 -1.24 4.84
N LEU A 56 14.80 -2.23 4.14
CA LEU A 56 15.80 -2.15 3.09
C LEU A 56 15.36 -2.88 1.80
N GLY A 57 14.04 -3.08 1.63
CA GLY A 57 13.47 -3.77 0.46
C GLY A 57 13.62 -5.29 0.47
N GLN A 58 13.71 -5.92 1.66
CA GLN A 58 13.86 -7.38 1.78
C GLN A 58 12.58 -8.15 1.46
N LEU A 59 11.41 -7.59 1.78
CA LEU A 59 10.12 -8.23 1.59
C LEU A 59 9.68 -8.15 0.13
N GLY A 60 9.20 -9.27 -0.42
CA GLY A 60 8.68 -9.34 -1.78
C GLY A 60 7.17 -9.15 -1.84
N LEU A 61 6.64 -9.10 -3.07
CA LEU A 61 5.19 -8.92 -3.31
C LEU A 61 4.32 -9.87 -2.48
N ARG A 62 4.72 -11.15 -2.35
CA ARG A 62 3.89 -12.15 -1.65
C ARG A 62 3.76 -11.83 -0.16
N ASP A 63 4.84 -11.39 0.48
CA ASP A 63 4.85 -11.02 1.89
C ASP A 63 3.88 -9.87 2.16
N PHE A 64 3.94 -8.84 1.32
CA PHE A 64 3.04 -7.69 1.39
C PHE A 64 1.58 -8.07 1.12
N VAL A 65 1.30 -8.86 0.08
CA VAL A 65 -0.07 -9.31 -0.25
C VAL A 65 -0.69 -10.08 0.92
N ASP A 66 0.03 -11.07 1.47
CA ASP A 66 -0.50 -11.89 2.56
C ASP A 66 -0.69 -11.07 3.84
N HIS A 67 0.23 -10.15 4.13
CA HIS A 67 0.14 -9.28 5.29
C HIS A 67 -1.03 -8.28 5.19
N TYR A 68 -1.16 -7.58 4.06
CA TYR A 68 -2.22 -6.60 3.87
C TYR A 68 -3.59 -7.23 3.71
N ALA A 69 -3.70 -8.42 3.13
CA ALA A 69 -4.97 -9.14 3.09
C ALA A 69 -5.49 -9.48 4.51
N ARG A 70 -4.60 -9.84 5.44
CA ARG A 70 -4.96 -10.06 6.84
C ARG A 70 -5.40 -8.77 7.53
N ILE A 71 -4.74 -7.65 7.25
CA ILE A 71 -5.13 -6.33 7.77
C ILE A 71 -6.51 -5.93 7.25
N ALA A 72 -6.72 -6.00 5.92
CA ALA A 72 -7.98 -5.66 5.29
C ALA A 72 -9.13 -6.56 5.75
N ALA A 73 -8.88 -7.85 6.01
CA ALA A 73 -9.90 -8.76 6.53
C ALA A 73 -10.25 -8.54 8.01
N ALA A 74 -9.41 -7.82 8.78
CA ALA A 74 -9.60 -7.60 10.21
C ALA A 74 -10.46 -6.36 10.54
N THR A 75 -10.81 -5.55 9.53
CA THR A 75 -11.58 -4.33 9.68
C THR A 75 -12.58 -4.17 8.55
N ASP A 76 -13.70 -3.53 8.82
CA ASP A 76 -14.65 -3.12 7.80
C ASP A 76 -14.22 -1.82 7.10
N LEU A 77 -13.13 -1.18 7.49
CA LEU A 77 -12.66 0.09 6.93
C LEU A 77 -11.83 -0.13 5.64
N PRO A 78 -11.88 0.80 4.66
CA PRO A 78 -10.98 0.76 3.53
C PRO A 78 -9.53 1.06 3.97
N VAL A 79 -8.59 0.19 3.61
CA VAL A 79 -7.17 0.30 4.02
C VAL A 79 -6.30 0.80 2.86
N LEU A 80 -5.54 1.88 3.08
CA LEU A 80 -4.49 2.36 2.18
C LEU A 80 -3.17 1.66 2.52
N VAL A 81 -2.40 1.22 1.53
CA VAL A 81 -1.15 0.48 1.79
C VAL A 81 0.06 1.03 1.03
N ASP A 82 1.25 0.69 1.53
CA ASP A 82 2.53 0.95 0.88
C ASP A 82 2.89 -0.15 -0.12
N ALA A 83 3.03 0.19 -1.41
CA ALA A 83 3.40 -0.75 -2.46
C ALA A 83 4.90 -0.73 -2.80
N ASP A 84 5.73 -0.12 -1.95
CA ASP A 84 7.16 -0.02 -2.17
C ASP A 84 7.41 0.65 -3.55
N THR A 85 8.34 0.12 -4.34
CA THR A 85 8.69 0.53 -5.70
C THR A 85 7.91 -0.24 -6.79
N GLY A 86 6.87 -0.98 -6.39
CA GLY A 86 6.07 -1.81 -7.29
C GLY A 86 6.61 -3.22 -7.56
N PHE A 87 7.57 -3.68 -6.75
CA PHE A 87 8.13 -5.04 -6.74
C PHE A 87 8.73 -5.50 -8.08
N GLY A 88 9.25 -4.57 -8.89
CA GLY A 88 9.93 -4.83 -10.15
C GLY A 88 9.54 -3.86 -11.26
N GLY A 89 9.44 -4.38 -12.49
CA GLY A 89 9.07 -3.59 -13.67
C GLY A 89 7.55 -3.48 -13.89
N PRO A 90 7.11 -2.92 -15.02
CA PRO A 90 5.67 -2.71 -15.34
C PRO A 90 4.79 -3.97 -15.20
N HIS A 91 5.28 -5.15 -15.60
CA HIS A 91 4.55 -6.40 -15.44
C HIS A 91 4.38 -6.81 -13.97
N ASN A 92 5.39 -6.55 -13.13
CA ASN A 92 5.31 -6.77 -11.68
C ASN A 92 4.30 -5.83 -11.03
N VAL A 93 4.29 -4.56 -11.44
CA VAL A 93 3.31 -3.56 -10.99
C VAL A 93 1.89 -4.00 -11.34
N ALA A 94 1.65 -4.45 -12.58
CA ALA A 94 0.34 -4.94 -12.99
C ALA A 94 -0.11 -6.15 -12.15
N ARG A 95 0.81 -7.07 -11.81
CA ARG A 95 0.53 -8.19 -10.90
C ARG A 95 0.24 -7.70 -9.48
N MET A 96 1.00 -6.72 -8.98
CA MET A 96 0.82 -6.13 -7.66
C MET A 96 -0.58 -5.53 -7.51
N VAL A 97 -1.01 -4.68 -8.45
CA VAL A 97 -2.34 -4.06 -8.46
C VAL A 97 -3.43 -5.11 -8.31
N ARG A 98 -3.43 -6.14 -9.17
CA ARG A 98 -4.45 -7.20 -9.12
C ARG A 98 -4.40 -7.99 -7.81
N SER A 99 -3.21 -8.21 -7.26
CA SER A 99 -3.04 -8.97 -6.02
C SER A 99 -3.53 -8.19 -4.80
N PHE A 100 -3.25 -6.87 -4.74
CA PHE A 100 -3.76 -5.99 -3.70
C PHE A 100 -5.27 -5.82 -3.77
N GLU A 101 -5.81 -5.54 -4.97
CA GLU A 101 -7.27 -5.50 -5.20
C GLU A 101 -7.95 -6.78 -4.71
N GLN A 102 -7.39 -7.95 -5.07
CA GLN A 102 -7.93 -9.25 -4.69
C GLN A 102 -7.79 -9.55 -3.20
N GLY A 103 -6.80 -8.96 -2.53
CA GLY A 103 -6.61 -9.00 -1.08
C GLY A 103 -7.51 -8.05 -0.29
N GLY A 104 -8.37 -7.27 -0.95
CA GLY A 104 -9.30 -6.35 -0.28
C GLY A 104 -8.69 -4.99 0.11
N VAL A 105 -7.46 -4.71 -0.34
CA VAL A 105 -6.84 -3.39 -0.18
C VAL A 105 -7.67 -2.32 -0.90
N ALA A 106 -7.83 -1.14 -0.30
CA ALA A 106 -8.64 -0.07 -0.87
C ALA A 106 -7.87 0.84 -1.83
N GLY A 107 -6.56 0.95 -1.64
CA GLY A 107 -5.68 1.69 -2.51
C GLY A 107 -4.24 1.57 -2.02
N PHE A 108 -3.30 2.13 -2.77
CA PHE A 108 -1.91 2.11 -2.40
C PHE A 108 -1.19 3.37 -2.85
N PHE A 109 -0.01 3.61 -2.28
CA PHE A 109 0.99 4.51 -2.84
C PHE A 109 2.22 3.71 -3.27
N MET A 110 2.92 4.19 -4.30
CA MET A 110 4.12 3.55 -4.85
C MET A 110 5.17 4.62 -5.08
N GLU A 111 6.38 4.39 -4.60
CA GLU A 111 7.50 5.32 -4.71
C GLU A 111 8.37 5.05 -5.95
N ASP A 112 9.19 6.03 -6.29
CA ASP A 112 10.08 6.05 -7.46
C ASP A 112 11.54 5.79 -7.08
N GLN A 113 11.80 5.20 -5.91
CA GLN A 113 13.16 4.85 -5.51
C GLN A 113 13.79 3.80 -6.44
N VAL A 114 15.11 3.90 -6.63
CA VAL A 114 15.90 2.84 -7.26
C VAL A 114 15.90 1.60 -6.36
N THR A 115 15.68 0.42 -6.94
CA THR A 115 15.75 -0.86 -6.22
C THR A 115 17.21 -1.32 -6.03
N PRO A 116 17.62 -1.82 -4.85
CA PRO A 116 16.83 -1.91 -3.63
C PRO A 116 16.62 -0.53 -2.98
N LYS A 117 15.37 -0.27 -2.59
CA LYS A 117 14.95 0.97 -1.94
C LYS A 117 15.46 1.05 -0.50
N ARG A 118 15.30 2.22 0.11
CA ARG A 118 15.55 2.42 1.55
C ARG A 118 14.35 3.08 2.21
N CYS A 119 14.13 2.75 3.48
CA CYS A 119 13.15 3.46 4.30
C CYS A 119 13.30 4.98 4.20
N GLY A 120 12.19 5.71 4.12
CA GLY A 120 12.15 7.16 3.96
C GLY A 120 12.93 7.93 5.04
N TYR A 121 13.10 7.35 6.22
CA TYR A 121 13.90 7.92 7.32
C TYR A 121 15.42 7.73 7.18
N LEU A 122 15.89 6.89 6.25
CA LEU A 122 17.32 6.60 6.06
C LEU A 122 17.93 7.47 4.96
N SER A 123 19.21 7.83 5.09
CA SER A 123 19.96 8.53 4.05
C SER A 123 20.36 7.61 2.88
N GLY A 124 20.79 8.23 1.76
CA GLY A 124 21.32 7.49 0.61
C GLY A 124 20.26 6.94 -0.34
N LYS A 125 19.11 7.62 -0.45
CA LYS A 125 18.05 7.29 -1.41
C LYS A 125 18.38 7.89 -2.78
N ALA A 126 18.01 7.18 -3.83
CA ALA A 126 18.05 7.65 -5.21
C ALA A 126 16.71 7.33 -5.87
N VAL A 127 16.31 8.13 -6.86
CA VAL A 127 15.06 7.94 -7.60
C VAL A 127 15.34 7.61 -9.06
N VAL A 128 14.44 6.84 -9.67
CA VAL A 128 14.49 6.50 -11.08
C VAL A 128 14.15 7.72 -11.94
N PRO A 129 14.53 7.74 -13.24
CA PRO A 129 14.08 8.79 -14.15
C PRO A 129 12.55 8.84 -14.24
N VAL A 130 11.98 10.04 -14.38
CA VAL A 130 10.52 10.25 -14.48
C VAL A 130 9.85 9.32 -15.48
N ARG A 131 10.47 9.09 -16.65
CA ARG A 131 9.95 8.19 -17.68
C ARG A 131 9.73 6.76 -17.18
N GLU A 132 10.64 6.26 -16.33
CA GLU A 132 10.52 4.92 -15.76
C GLU A 132 9.32 4.84 -14.81
N GLN A 133 9.20 5.82 -13.90
CA GLN A 133 8.08 5.86 -12.96
C GLN A 133 6.74 6.04 -13.67
N LEU A 134 6.69 6.87 -14.72
CA LEU A 134 5.49 7.00 -15.57
C LEU A 134 5.11 5.68 -16.23
N GLY A 135 6.08 4.88 -16.67
CA GLY A 135 5.82 3.54 -17.21
C GLY A 135 5.21 2.59 -16.18
N LYS A 136 5.72 2.62 -14.93
CA LYS A 136 5.14 1.87 -13.81
C LYS A 136 3.73 2.36 -13.48
N LEU A 137 3.51 3.67 -13.40
CA LEU A 137 2.19 4.25 -13.14
C LEU A 137 1.18 3.88 -14.24
N ALA A 138 1.56 3.95 -15.51
CA ALA A 138 0.70 3.54 -16.61
C ALA A 138 0.28 2.07 -16.49
N ALA A 139 1.21 1.18 -16.16
CA ALA A 139 0.92 -0.23 -15.92
C ALA A 139 0.02 -0.45 -14.70
N ALA A 140 0.20 0.34 -13.64
CA ALA A 140 -0.69 0.29 -12.48
C ALA A 140 -2.12 0.67 -12.87
N LEU A 141 -2.28 1.79 -13.59
CA LEU A 141 -3.59 2.31 -13.98
C LEU A 141 -4.34 1.38 -14.95
N ASP A 142 -3.62 0.74 -15.88
CA ASP A 142 -4.15 -0.24 -16.85
C ASP A 142 -4.56 -1.56 -16.18
N ALA A 143 -3.83 -2.00 -15.15
CA ALA A 143 -4.09 -3.28 -14.50
C ALA A 143 -5.34 -3.30 -13.61
N ARG A 144 -5.87 -2.12 -13.25
CA ARG A 144 -7.03 -1.99 -12.36
C ARG A 144 -8.24 -2.69 -12.94
N ARG A 145 -8.87 -3.57 -12.16
CA ARG A 145 -10.09 -4.27 -12.59
C ARG A 145 -11.33 -3.40 -12.44
N THR A 146 -11.29 -2.43 -11.55
CA THR A 146 -12.40 -1.51 -11.31
C THR A 146 -11.94 -0.07 -11.50
N ARG A 147 -12.77 0.74 -12.16
CA ARG A 147 -12.48 2.18 -12.36
C ARG A 147 -12.44 2.98 -11.06
N HIS A 148 -12.84 2.37 -9.95
CA HIS A 148 -12.95 3.02 -8.64
C HIS A 148 -11.78 2.68 -7.69
N TRP A 149 -10.79 1.92 -8.17
CA TRP A 149 -9.50 1.72 -7.50
C TRP A 149 -8.46 2.71 -8.02
#